data_AF-A0A383AL42-F1
#
_entry.id   AF-A0A383AL42-F1
#
_cell.length_a   1.000
_cell.length_b   1.000
_cell.length_c   1.000
_cell.angle_alpha   90.00
_cell.angle_beta   90.00
_cell.angle_gamma   90.00
#
_symmetry.space_group_name_H-M   'P 1'
#
loop_
_entity.id
_entity.type
_entity.pdbx_description
1 polymer ?
#
loop_
_entity_poly.entity_id
_entity_poly.type
_entity_poly.pdbx_seq_one_letter_code
_entity_poly.pdbx_strand_id
1 'polypeptide(L)'
;MNISRRQALIGLGAVPFYVNAGAAPKKSRVEIAADRAATFLLGMQEANGSFNDSKARSSAQQSYAMTALSVLALASIGHQPTDPGKVSAALNRAINFILRRDPRRGEYEYFGADGSRMYGHGITTLCLTEMMGMSVSK
;
A
#
# COMPACT_ATOMS: atom_id res chain seq x y z
N MET A 1 -42.51 54.78 24.71
CA MET A 1 -41.04 54.84 24.79
C MET A 1 -40.61 54.28 26.15
N ASN A 2 -40.22 53.00 26.20
CA ASN A 2 -39.18 52.44 27.07
C ASN A 2 -39.15 50.92 26.88
N ILE A 3 -38.32 50.50 25.93
CA ILE A 3 -38.02 49.10 25.64
C ILE A 3 -36.97 48.66 26.66
N SER A 4 -37.35 47.71 27.51
CA SER A 4 -36.44 47.05 28.45
C SER A 4 -35.44 46.18 27.68
N ARG A 5 -34.14 46.45 27.88
CA ARG A 5 -32.98 45.82 27.23
C ARG A 5 -32.77 44.31 27.52
N ARG A 6 -33.77 43.58 27.98
CA ARG A 6 -33.64 42.17 28.40
C ARG A 6 -34.43 41.15 27.56
N GLN A 7 -34.92 41.53 26.37
CA GLN A 7 -35.64 40.60 25.47
C GLN A 7 -34.99 40.40 24.10
N ALA A 8 -33.77 40.87 23.86
CA ALA A 8 -33.04 40.55 22.65
C ALA A 8 -31.99 39.48 22.97
N LEU A 9 -32.29 38.22 22.64
CA LEU A 9 -31.36 37.16 22.19
C LEU A 9 -32.04 35.77 22.17
N ILE A 10 -33.34 35.70 21.85
CA ILE A 10 -33.91 34.50 21.24
C ILE A 10 -33.63 34.64 19.75
N GLY A 11 -32.61 33.93 19.24
CA GLY A 11 -32.35 33.90 17.80
C GLY A 11 -30.88 33.77 17.40
N LEU A 12 -30.15 32.81 17.97
CA LEU A 12 -29.10 32.16 17.18
C LEU A 12 -29.67 30.81 16.75
N GLY A 13 -30.22 30.79 15.53
CA GLY A 13 -30.66 29.56 14.91
C GLY A 13 -29.52 28.57 14.89
N ALA A 14 -29.72 27.43 15.54
CA ALA A 14 -28.97 26.24 15.24
C ALA A 14 -29.31 25.87 13.80
N VAL A 15 -28.57 26.42 12.84
CA VAL A 15 -28.58 25.93 11.47
C VAL A 15 -28.01 24.52 11.61
N PRO A 16 -28.80 23.45 11.42
CA PRO A 16 -28.20 22.14 11.34
C PRO A 16 -27.34 22.22 10.09
N PHE A 17 -26.03 22.13 10.25
CA PHE A 17 -25.16 21.80 9.14
C PHE A 17 -25.55 20.39 8.72
N TYR A 18 -26.59 20.29 7.91
CA TYR A 18 -26.86 19.10 7.12
C TYR A 18 -25.68 19.01 6.14
N VAL A 19 -24.61 18.37 6.60
CA VAL A 19 -23.60 17.83 5.71
C VAL A 19 -24.35 16.83 4.85
N ASN A 20 -24.79 17.27 3.68
CA ASN A 20 -25.26 16.39 2.65
C ASN A 20 -24.04 15.56 2.28
N ALA A 21 -23.92 14.36 2.87
CA ALA A 21 -23.00 13.34 2.41
C ALA A 21 -23.50 12.93 1.04
N GLY A 22 -23.16 13.74 0.03
CA GLY A 22 -23.41 13.41 -1.37
C GLY A 22 -22.95 11.98 -1.59
N ALA A 23 -23.83 11.15 -2.15
CA ALA A 23 -23.57 9.73 -2.32
C ALA A 23 -22.15 9.54 -2.86
N ALA A 24 -21.36 8.69 -2.18
CA ALA A 24 -19.99 8.45 -2.57
C ALA A 24 -19.92 8.14 -4.07
N PRO A 25 -18.97 8.73 -4.81
CA PRO A 25 -18.89 8.53 -6.25
C PRO A 25 -18.92 7.05 -6.58
N LYS A 26 -19.74 6.66 -7.55
CA LYS A 26 -19.79 5.26 -8.01
C LYS A 26 -18.41 4.90 -8.56
N LYS A 27 -17.80 3.83 -8.03
CA LYS A 27 -16.50 3.36 -8.51
C LYS A 27 -16.51 3.10 -10.01
N SER A 28 -15.47 3.57 -10.69
CA SER A 28 -15.22 3.30 -12.10
C SER A 28 -14.84 1.83 -12.31
N ARG A 29 -14.90 1.37 -13.56
CA ARG A 29 -14.43 0.01 -13.92
C ARG A 29 -12.95 -0.21 -13.60
N VAL A 30 -12.14 0.85 -13.68
CA VAL A 30 -10.70 0.81 -13.40
C VAL A 30 -10.47 0.61 -11.90
N GLU A 31 -11.17 1.36 -11.05
CA GLU A 31 -11.06 1.20 -9.59
C GLU A 31 -11.51 -0.19 -9.13
N ILE A 32 -12.60 -0.71 -9.71
CA ILE A 32 -13.06 -2.07 -9.43
C ILE A 32 -12.01 -3.11 -9.84
N ALA A 33 -11.32 -2.91 -10.96
CA ALA A 33 -10.24 -3.80 -11.39
C ALA A 33 -9.02 -3.71 -10.45
N ALA A 34 -8.65 -2.51 -10.01
CA ALA A 34 -7.59 -2.28 -9.05
C ALA A 34 -7.86 -2.96 -7.71
N ASP A 35 -9.08 -2.83 -7.16
CA ASP A 35 -9.49 -3.50 -5.91
C ASP A 35 -9.37 -5.03 -6.02
N ARG A 36 -9.76 -5.59 -7.17
CA ARG A 36 -9.65 -7.03 -7.45
C ARG A 36 -8.20 -7.48 -7.53
N ALA A 37 -7.34 -6.69 -8.20
CA ALA A 37 -5.92 -6.97 -8.28
C ALA A 37 -5.26 -6.92 -6.90
N ALA A 38 -5.59 -5.92 -6.08
CA ALA A 38 -5.10 -5.82 -4.70
C ALA A 38 -5.51 -7.06 -3.88
N THR A 39 -6.79 -7.45 -3.96
CA THR A 39 -7.31 -8.63 -3.25
C THR A 39 -6.61 -9.92 -3.70
N PHE A 40 -6.39 -10.07 -5.01
CA PHE A 40 -5.68 -11.21 -5.57
C PHE A 40 -4.24 -11.28 -5.07
N LEU A 41 -3.48 -10.17 -5.15
CA LEU A 41 -2.11 -10.11 -4.67
C LEU A 41 -2.03 -10.46 -3.18
N LEU A 42 -2.90 -9.89 -2.34
CA LEU A 42 -2.94 -10.21 -0.91
C LEU A 42 -3.13 -11.71 -0.64
N GLY A 43 -3.90 -12.41 -1.48
CA GLY A 43 -4.09 -13.86 -1.39
C GLY A 43 -2.87 -14.69 -1.82
N MET A 44 -1.90 -14.07 -2.50
CA MET A 44 -0.64 -14.70 -2.91
C MET A 44 0.50 -14.47 -1.90
N GLN A 45 0.28 -13.73 -0.82
CA GLN A 45 1.32 -13.48 0.16
C GLN A 45 1.49 -14.68 1.10
N GLU A 46 2.71 -15.18 1.16
CA GLU A 46 3.10 -16.28 2.03
C GLU A 46 3.36 -15.80 3.47
N ALA A 47 3.41 -16.73 4.42
CA ALA A 47 3.66 -16.44 5.83
C ALA A 47 4.98 -15.70 6.09
N ASN A 48 6.00 -15.91 5.24
CA ASN A 48 7.29 -15.22 5.33
C ASN A 48 7.27 -13.81 4.73
N GLY A 49 6.13 -13.34 4.20
CA GLY A 49 5.96 -12.03 3.59
C GLY A 49 6.22 -11.96 2.09
N SER A 50 6.79 -13.00 1.47
CA SER A 50 6.97 -13.03 0.01
C SER A 50 5.64 -13.14 -0.73
N PHE A 51 5.57 -12.58 -1.94
CA PHE A 51 4.47 -12.85 -2.86
C PHE A 51 4.88 -13.96 -3.81
N ASN A 52 4.06 -14.99 -3.93
CA ASN A 52 4.44 -16.19 -4.65
C ASN A 52 3.28 -16.72 -5.52
N ASP A 53 3.64 -17.26 -6.68
CA ASP A 53 2.73 -18.06 -7.51
C ASP A 53 3.23 -19.50 -7.50
N SER A 54 2.43 -20.41 -6.95
CA SER A 54 2.77 -21.84 -6.89
C SER A 54 2.95 -22.46 -8.27
N LYS A 55 2.37 -21.87 -9.32
CA LYS A 55 2.50 -22.30 -10.71
C LYS A 55 3.69 -21.67 -11.44
N ALA A 56 4.36 -20.69 -10.84
CA ALA A 56 5.52 -20.08 -11.45
C ALA A 56 6.72 -21.06 -11.47
N ARG A 57 7.64 -20.82 -12.42
CA ARG A 57 8.93 -21.51 -12.47
C ARG A 57 9.60 -21.49 -11.09
N SER A 58 10.30 -22.55 -10.71
CA SER A 58 10.97 -22.65 -9.40
C SER A 58 11.92 -21.48 -9.13
N SER A 59 12.56 -20.94 -10.16
CA SER A 59 13.45 -19.77 -10.07
C SER A 59 12.73 -18.41 -9.90
N ALA A 60 11.39 -18.39 -9.94
CA ALA A 60 10.57 -17.22 -9.62
C ALA A 60 9.86 -17.38 -8.28
N GLN A 61 9.85 -18.59 -7.71
CA GLN A 61 9.21 -18.86 -6.44
C GLN A 61 9.96 -18.17 -5.31
N GLN A 62 9.20 -17.46 -4.47
CA GLN A 62 9.74 -16.64 -3.37
C GLN A 62 10.88 -15.71 -3.80
N SER A 63 10.84 -15.22 -5.05
CA SER A 63 11.87 -14.33 -5.58
C SER A 63 11.72 -12.90 -5.03
N TYR A 64 12.85 -12.20 -4.94
CA TYR A 64 12.86 -10.78 -4.57
C TYR A 64 12.10 -9.96 -5.59
N ALA A 65 12.30 -10.26 -6.88
CA ALA A 65 11.68 -9.56 -7.99
C ALA A 65 10.14 -9.66 -7.97
N MET A 66 9.57 -10.85 -7.76
CA MET A 66 8.11 -11.02 -7.71
C MET A 66 7.49 -10.30 -6.51
N THR A 67 8.17 -10.37 -5.37
CA THR A 67 7.74 -9.67 -4.15
C THR A 67 7.79 -8.15 -4.35
N ALA A 68 8.88 -7.64 -4.92
CA ALA A 68 9.08 -6.22 -5.23
C ALA A 68 8.07 -5.68 -6.26
N LEU A 69 7.79 -6.44 -7.33
CA LEU A 69 6.75 -6.08 -8.31
C LEU A 69 5.36 -6.01 -7.66
N SER A 70 5.05 -6.93 -6.76
CA SER A 70 3.77 -6.92 -6.04
C SER A 70 3.63 -5.70 -5.13
N VAL A 71 4.72 -5.30 -4.46
CA VAL A 71 4.78 -4.05 -3.69
C VAL A 71 4.55 -2.84 -4.59
N LEU A 72 5.28 -2.73 -5.71
CA LEU A 72 5.13 -1.63 -6.67
C LEU A 72 3.72 -1.56 -7.26
N ALA A 73 3.09 -2.71 -7.56
CA ALA A 73 1.73 -2.76 -8.08
C ALA A 73 0.72 -2.22 -7.04
N LEU A 74 0.83 -2.65 -5.78
CA LEU A 74 -0.03 -2.12 -4.70
C LEU A 74 0.22 -0.63 -4.45
N ALA A 75 1.47 -0.19 -4.50
CA ALA A 75 1.82 1.23 -4.37
C ALA A 75 1.26 2.08 -5.52
N SER A 76 1.31 1.58 -6.75
CA SER A 76 0.81 2.29 -7.94
C SER A 76 -0.70 2.56 -7.93
N ILE A 77 -1.47 1.80 -7.16
CA ILE A 77 -2.92 2.00 -6.97
C ILE A 77 -3.24 2.81 -5.71
N GLY A 78 -2.21 3.34 -5.03
CA GLY A 78 -2.34 4.30 -3.94
C GLY A 78 -2.18 3.73 -2.53
N HIS A 79 -1.84 2.45 -2.37
CA HIS A 79 -1.59 1.88 -1.04
C HIS A 79 -0.15 2.15 -0.57
N GLN A 80 0.01 2.66 0.64
CA GLN A 80 1.32 2.96 1.22
C GLN A 80 1.61 2.10 2.46
N PRO A 81 2.91 1.84 2.77
CA PRO A 81 3.29 1.14 3.99
C PRO A 81 2.92 1.86 5.29
N THR A 82 2.62 3.16 5.21
CA THR A 82 2.22 4.01 6.35
C THR A 82 0.71 4.11 6.52
N ASP A 83 -0.09 3.64 5.55
CA ASP A 83 -1.55 3.64 5.64
C ASP A 83 -2.02 2.69 6.75
N PRO A 84 -3.18 2.94 7.38
CA PRO A 84 -3.80 1.95 8.24
C PRO A 84 -4.41 0.79 7.43
N GLY A 85 -4.30 -0.43 7.94
CA GLY A 85 -5.07 -1.58 7.47
C GLY A 85 -4.26 -2.72 6.86
N LYS A 86 -4.98 -3.70 6.30
CA LYS A 86 -4.42 -5.00 5.89
C LYS A 86 -3.41 -4.92 4.74
N VAL A 87 -3.58 -3.97 3.82
CA VAL A 87 -2.67 -3.83 2.67
C VAL A 87 -1.32 -3.30 3.12
N SER A 88 -1.31 -2.25 3.95
CA SER A 88 -0.09 -1.73 4.58
C SER A 88 0.63 -2.80 5.41
N ALA A 89 -0.10 -3.60 6.20
CA ALA A 89 0.49 -4.73 6.92
C ALA A 89 1.15 -5.74 5.97
N ALA A 90 0.54 -6.03 4.83
CA ALA A 90 1.12 -6.88 3.79
C ALA A 90 2.37 -6.25 3.14
N LEU A 91 2.32 -4.95 2.80
CA LEU A 91 3.47 -4.20 2.27
C LEU A 91 4.65 -4.26 3.24
N ASN A 92 4.44 -3.99 4.52
CA ASN A 92 5.49 -4.05 5.54
C ASN A 92 6.09 -5.46 5.66
N ARG A 93 5.27 -6.52 5.63
CA ARG A 93 5.80 -7.90 5.60
C ARG A 93 6.64 -8.19 4.36
N ALA A 94 6.22 -7.70 3.20
CA ALA A 94 6.96 -7.89 1.95
C ALA A 94 8.28 -7.11 1.93
N ILE A 95 8.29 -5.89 2.44
CA ILE A 95 9.51 -5.08 2.61
C ILE A 95 10.46 -5.77 3.59
N ASN A 96 9.95 -6.24 4.73
CA ASN A 96 10.73 -7.02 5.70
C ASN A 96 11.29 -8.31 5.09
N PHE A 97 10.51 -8.99 4.24
CA PHE A 97 11.02 -10.12 3.47
C PHE A 97 12.21 -9.67 2.61
N ILE A 98 12.09 -8.61 1.81
CA ILE A 98 13.17 -8.15 0.93
C ILE A 98 14.43 -7.75 1.72
N LEU A 99 14.26 -7.01 2.83
CA LEU A 99 15.35 -6.49 3.66
C LEU A 99 16.01 -7.52 4.58
N ARG A 100 15.38 -8.69 4.78
CA ARG A 100 15.94 -9.73 5.65
C ARG A 100 17.36 -10.11 5.20
N ARG A 101 18.21 -10.46 6.15
CA ARG A 101 19.53 -11.03 5.83
C ARG A 101 19.35 -12.36 5.10
N ASP A 102 19.94 -12.50 3.92
CA ASP A 102 19.94 -13.75 3.16
C ASP A 102 21.38 -14.07 2.72
N PRO A 103 22.01 -15.13 3.27
CA PRO A 103 23.39 -15.48 2.94
C PRO A 103 23.66 -15.67 1.45
N ARG A 104 22.63 -16.02 0.66
CA ARG A 104 22.76 -16.23 -0.80
C ARG A 104 23.10 -14.94 -1.55
N ARG A 105 22.80 -13.77 -0.98
CA ARG A 105 23.06 -12.46 -1.59
C ARG A 105 24.53 -12.03 -1.50
N GLY A 106 25.34 -12.73 -0.71
CA GLY A 106 26.78 -12.46 -0.56
C GLY A 106 27.08 -11.10 0.06
N GLU A 107 28.35 -10.70 0.05
CA GLU A 107 28.84 -9.44 0.64
C GLU A 107 28.18 -8.19 0.04
N TYR A 108 27.85 -8.23 -1.25
CA TYR A 108 27.28 -7.09 -1.98
C TYR A 108 25.75 -7.03 -1.97
N GLU A 109 25.09 -7.86 -1.16
CA GLU A 109 23.62 -7.88 -1.01
C GLU A 109 22.88 -7.99 -2.37
N TYR A 110 23.39 -8.84 -3.26
CA TYR A 110 22.89 -8.98 -4.63
C TYR A 110 21.52 -9.69 -4.71
N PHE A 111 20.44 -8.91 -4.89
CA PHE A 111 19.07 -9.41 -5.04
C PHE A 111 18.79 -10.31 -6.25
N GLY A 112 19.72 -10.48 -7.20
CA GLY A 112 19.55 -11.41 -8.32
C GLY A 112 20.03 -12.84 -8.04
N ALA A 113 20.48 -13.12 -6.81
CA ALA A 113 21.00 -14.42 -6.38
C ALA A 113 19.95 -15.55 -6.35
N ASP A 114 18.66 -15.21 -6.44
CA ASP A 114 17.55 -16.16 -6.56
C ASP A 114 17.35 -16.71 -8.00
N GLY A 115 18.19 -16.29 -8.95
CA GLY A 115 18.13 -16.66 -10.36
C GLY A 115 17.44 -15.62 -11.25
N SER A 116 16.90 -14.54 -10.70
CA SER A 116 16.34 -13.43 -11.48
C SER A 116 17.41 -12.57 -12.19
N ARG A 117 18.67 -12.73 -11.79
CA ARG A 117 19.82 -11.99 -12.32
C ARG A 117 19.68 -10.47 -12.15
N MET A 118 20.41 -9.69 -12.96
CA MET A 118 20.39 -8.22 -12.95
C MET A 118 18.98 -7.63 -13.08
N TYR A 119 18.07 -8.29 -13.79
CA TYR A 119 16.71 -7.79 -13.97
C TYR A 119 15.96 -7.74 -12.63
N GLY A 120 15.96 -8.84 -11.88
CA GLY A 120 15.33 -8.83 -10.57
C GLY A 120 16.08 -8.02 -9.53
N HIS A 121 17.41 -7.87 -9.66
CA HIS A 121 18.14 -6.90 -8.86
C HIS A 121 17.66 -5.47 -9.11
N GLY A 122 17.57 -5.05 -10.37
CA GLY A 122 17.09 -3.71 -10.73
C GLY A 122 15.65 -3.44 -10.26
N ILE A 123 14.74 -4.40 -10.45
CA ILE A 123 13.37 -4.31 -9.95
C ILE A 123 13.33 -4.15 -8.43
N THR A 124 14.10 -4.95 -7.71
CA THR A 124 14.10 -4.93 -6.24
C THR A 124 14.69 -3.61 -5.74
N THR A 125 15.78 -3.14 -6.35
CA THR A 125 16.38 -1.84 -6.02
C THR A 125 15.41 -0.70 -6.28
N LEU A 126 14.71 -0.68 -7.43
CA LEU A 126 13.67 0.32 -7.73
C LEU A 126 12.56 0.31 -6.68
N CYS A 127 12.07 -0.87 -6.32
CA CYS A 127 11.07 -1.01 -5.27
C CYS A 127 11.55 -0.42 -3.93
N LEU A 128 12.78 -0.72 -3.52
CA LEU A 128 13.32 -0.19 -2.26
C LEU A 128 13.47 1.34 -2.30
N THR A 129 13.90 1.91 -3.43
CA THR A 129 14.00 3.37 -3.57
C THR A 129 12.62 4.05 -3.52
N GLU A 130 11.60 3.47 -4.15
CA GLU A 130 10.22 3.97 -4.07
C GLU A 130 9.69 3.88 -2.63
N MET A 131 9.89 2.75 -1.96
CA MET A 131 9.44 2.56 -0.58
C MET A 131 10.17 3.49 0.40
N MET A 132 11.45 3.79 0.16
CA MET A 132 12.16 4.81 0.95
C MET A 132 11.48 6.18 0.83
N GLY A 133 11.05 6.58 -0.38
CA GLY A 133 10.31 7.83 -0.58
C GLY A 133 8.95 7.88 0.12
N MET A 134 8.26 6.73 0.22
CA MET A 134 6.94 6.61 0.87
C MET A 134 7.00 6.38 2.39
N SER A 135 8.14 5.93 2.92
CA SER A 135 8.32 5.60 4.35
C SER A 135 8.79 6.78 5.20
N VAL A 136 9.06 7.94 4.60
CA VAL A 136 9.37 9.16 5.36
C VAL A 136 8.09 9.64 6.03
N SER A 137 7.92 9.31 7.32
CA SER A 137 6.95 10.00 8.17
C SER A 137 7.31 11.49 8.23
N LYS A 138 6.32 12.35 7.98
CA LYS A 138 6.43 13.79 8.27
C LYS A 138 6.50 14.04 9.77
#